data_AF-A0A139IQU5-F1
#
_entry.id   AF-A0A139IQU5-F1
#
_cell.length_a   1.000
_cell.length_b   1.000
_cell.length_c   1.000
_cell.angle_alpha   90.00
_cell.angle_beta   90.00
_cell.angle_gamma   90.00
#
_symmetry.space_group_name_H-M   'P 1'
#
loop_
_entity.id
_entity.type
_entity.pdbx_description
1 polymer ?
#
loop_
_entity_poly.entity_id
_entity_poly.type
_entity_poly.pdbx_seq_one_letter_code
_entity_poly.pdbx_strand_id
1 'polypeptide(L)'
;MSAFRMLAPTRAFTRSFTSVRILRAGKETKPADEGRAEEIERVKQQQLREQKEGKNTWKEDIASDSESVVKADRGELNNAKDTISQLQKESAKAAQREKDGK
;
A
#
# COMPACT_ATOMS: atom_id res chain seq x y z
N MET A 1 -57.91 39.84 -8.36
CA MET A 1 -56.45 40.10 -8.30
C MET A 1 -55.77 38.78 -8.00
N SER A 2 -55.06 38.18 -8.97
CA SER A 2 -54.41 36.88 -8.79
C SER A 2 -52.91 37.09 -8.61
N ALA A 3 -52.39 36.75 -7.42
CA ALA A 3 -50.99 36.90 -7.08
C ALA A 3 -50.22 35.64 -7.51
N PHE A 4 -49.41 35.76 -8.57
CA PHE A 4 -48.42 34.74 -8.92
C PHE A 4 -47.23 34.85 -7.97
N ARG A 5 -47.10 33.86 -7.07
CA ARG A 5 -45.94 33.71 -6.19
C ARG A 5 -44.82 33.02 -6.97
N MET A 6 -43.82 33.80 -7.40
CA MET A 6 -42.58 33.28 -7.98
C MET A 6 -41.83 32.43 -6.94
N LEU A 7 -41.57 31.16 -7.26
CA LEU A 7 -40.70 30.29 -6.48
C LEU A 7 -39.25 30.57 -6.89
N ALA A 8 -38.43 31.06 -5.97
CA ALA A 8 -37.00 31.28 -6.22
C ALA A 8 -36.27 29.93 -6.33
N PRO A 9 -35.35 29.74 -7.29
CA PRO A 9 -34.58 28.51 -7.39
C PRO A 9 -33.60 28.41 -6.21
N THR A 10 -33.77 27.41 -5.36
CA THR A 10 -32.78 27.02 -4.36
C THR A 10 -31.54 26.52 -5.09
N ARG A 11 -30.44 27.28 -5.05
CA ARG A 11 -29.14 26.82 -5.57
C ARG A 11 -28.72 25.57 -4.79
N ALA A 12 -28.65 24.43 -5.47
CA ALA A 12 -28.09 23.22 -4.90
C ALA A 12 -26.62 23.48 -4.54
N PHE A 13 -26.27 23.33 -3.26
CA PHE A 13 -24.90 23.47 -2.79
C PHE A 13 -24.12 22.22 -3.19
N THR A 14 -23.40 22.28 -4.31
CA THR A 14 -22.51 21.19 -4.73
C THR A 14 -21.31 21.15 -3.80
N ARG A 15 -21.19 20.10 -2.99
CA ARG A 15 -19.98 19.88 -2.17
C ARG A 15 -18.79 19.68 -3.10
N SER A 16 -17.78 20.52 -2.97
CA SER A 16 -16.51 20.38 -3.69
C SER A 16 -15.74 19.18 -3.13
N PHE A 17 -15.34 18.25 -4.01
CA PHE A 17 -14.42 17.19 -3.65
C PHE A 17 -13.02 17.80 -3.44
N THR A 18 -12.43 17.57 -2.28
CA THR A 18 -11.04 17.98 -2.01
C THR A 18 -10.11 16.90 -2.56
N SER A 19 -9.24 17.26 -3.50
CA SER A 19 -8.15 16.37 -3.92
C SER A 19 -7.02 16.42 -2.89
N VAL A 20 -6.55 15.27 -2.45
CA VAL A 20 -5.38 15.15 -1.57
C VAL A 20 -4.13 15.10 -2.44
N ARG A 21 -3.00 15.63 -1.95
CA ARG A 21 -1.70 15.46 -2.62
C ARG A 21 -1.37 13.98 -2.70
N ILE A 22 -1.12 13.47 -3.90
CA ILE A 22 -0.64 12.11 -4.10
C ILE A 22 0.86 12.10 -3.75
N LEU A 23 1.22 11.56 -2.59
CA LEU A 23 2.61 11.25 -2.26
C LEU A 23 3.00 9.98 -3.03
N ARG A 24 3.59 10.15 -4.21
CA ARG A 24 4.01 9.02 -5.07
C ARG A 24 5.46 8.67 -4.78
N ALA A 25 5.70 7.71 -3.88
CA ALA A 25 6.96 6.98 -3.81
C ALA A 25 6.89 5.76 -2.86
N GLY A 26 6.35 4.62 -3.34
CA GLY A 26 6.46 3.30 -2.67
C GLY A 26 5.46 3.06 -1.51
N LYS A 27 5.78 2.10 -0.62
CA LYS A 27 4.99 1.75 0.58
C LYS A 27 4.55 2.98 1.38
N GLU A 28 3.27 3.05 1.71
CA GLU A 28 2.62 4.17 2.40
C GLU A 28 3.03 4.23 3.89
N THR A 29 3.45 3.08 4.44
CA THR A 29 3.97 2.94 5.80
C THR A 29 5.35 3.55 6.03
N LYS A 30 6.13 3.82 4.97
CA LYS A 30 7.46 4.45 5.09
C LYS A 30 7.31 5.97 4.83
N PRO A 31 7.92 6.84 5.64
CA PRO A 31 7.89 8.29 5.41
C PRO A 31 8.55 8.65 4.07
N ALA A 32 8.09 9.74 3.45
CA ALA A 32 8.70 10.29 2.26
C ALA A 32 10.04 10.96 2.66
N ASP A 33 11.14 10.46 2.12
CA ASP A 33 12.49 10.97 2.33
C ASP A 33 13.08 11.39 0.97
N GLU A 34 13.92 12.42 0.95
CA GLU A 34 14.49 13.00 -0.28
C GLU A 34 15.35 12.00 -1.06
N GLY A 35 16.05 11.09 -0.35
CA GLY A 35 16.86 10.02 -0.96
C GLY A 35 16.07 8.84 -1.52
N ARG A 36 14.78 8.74 -1.19
CA ARG A 36 13.93 7.57 -1.56
C ARG A 36 13.54 7.56 -3.03
N ALA A 37 13.41 8.73 -3.64
CA ALA A 37 13.14 8.83 -5.07
C ALA A 37 14.28 8.23 -5.91
N GLU A 38 15.53 8.47 -5.51
CA GLU A 38 16.70 7.89 -6.16
C GLU A 38 16.79 6.38 -5.95
N GLU A 39 16.51 5.90 -4.73
CA GLU A 39 16.47 4.47 -4.43
C GLU A 39 15.45 3.74 -5.31
N ILE A 40 14.22 4.27 -5.41
CA ILE A 40 13.16 3.70 -6.24
C ILE A 40 13.59 3.67 -7.71
N GLU A 41 14.18 4.74 -8.24
CA GLU A 41 14.64 4.75 -9.63
C GLU A 41 15.79 3.75 -9.85
N ARG A 42 16.74 3.62 -8.91
CA ARG A 42 17.80 2.60 -9.00
C ARG A 42 17.23 1.19 -9.03
N VAL A 43 16.27 0.88 -8.14
CA VAL A 43 15.63 -0.44 -8.07
C VAL A 43 14.80 -0.73 -9.32
N LYS A 44 14.09 0.27 -9.86
CA LYS A 44 13.37 0.18 -11.13
C LYS A 44 14.32 -0.11 -12.30
N GLN A 45 15.44 0.59 -12.40
CA GLN A 45 16.45 0.32 -13.44
C GLN A 45 17.09 -1.06 -13.30
N GLN A 46 17.23 -1.57 -12.07
CA GLN A 46 17.64 -2.95 -11.84
C GLN A 46 16.58 -3.95 -12.32
N GLN A 47 15.30 -3.75 -12.00
CA GLN A 47 14.22 -4.63 -12.47
C GLN A 47 14.10 -4.66 -13.99
N LEU A 48 14.27 -3.52 -14.67
CA LEU A 48 14.28 -3.48 -16.14
C LEU A 48 15.44 -4.29 -16.73
N ARG A 49 16.59 -4.35 -16.05
CA ARG A 49 17.73 -5.20 -16.44
C ARG A 49 17.42 -6.67 -16.20
N GLU A 50 16.92 -7.02 -15.00
CA GLU A 50 16.54 -8.39 -14.65
C GLU A 50 15.42 -8.93 -15.55
N GLN A 51 14.50 -8.06 -16.01
CA GLN A 51 13.48 -8.40 -17.00
C GLN A 51 14.06 -8.76 -18.36
N LYS A 52 15.07 -8.01 -18.82
CA LYS A 52 15.79 -8.35 -20.06
C LYS A 52 16.54 -9.68 -19.94
N GLU A 53 17.03 -10.01 -18.75
CA GLU A 53 17.71 -11.28 -18.46
C GLU A 53 16.75 -12.44 -18.13
N GLY A 54 15.44 -12.20 -18.08
CA GLY A 54 14.43 -13.21 -17.76
C GLY A 54 14.38 -13.62 -16.28
N LYS A 55 15.05 -12.90 -15.38
CA LYS A 55 15.15 -13.17 -13.93
C LYS A 55 14.37 -12.17 -13.07
N ASN A 56 13.44 -11.43 -13.68
CA ASN A 56 12.71 -10.37 -12.98
C ASN A 56 12.03 -10.90 -11.73
N THR A 57 12.42 -10.36 -10.58
CA THR A 57 11.87 -10.74 -9.29
C THR A 57 11.03 -9.60 -8.73
N TRP A 58 9.83 -9.91 -8.25
CA TRP A 58 9.00 -8.93 -7.57
C TRP A 58 9.67 -8.50 -6.26
N LYS A 59 9.83 -7.18 -6.08
CA LYS A 59 10.45 -6.57 -4.89
C LYS A 59 9.40 -5.86 -4.07
N GLU A 60 9.16 -6.38 -2.87
CA GLU A 60 8.17 -5.86 -1.93
C GLU A 60 8.49 -4.43 -1.43
N ASP A 61 9.77 -4.06 -1.38
CA ASP A 61 10.23 -2.78 -0.81
C ASP A 61 9.74 -1.53 -1.57
N ILE A 62 9.50 -1.67 -2.87
CA ILE A 62 9.01 -0.58 -3.74
C ILE A 62 7.53 -0.74 -4.11
N ALA A 63 6.95 -1.92 -3.88
CA ALA A 63 5.54 -2.16 -4.17
C ALA A 63 4.65 -1.34 -3.22
N SER A 64 3.49 -0.91 -3.69
CA SER A 64 2.48 -0.30 -2.81
C SER A 64 1.98 -1.34 -1.81
N ASP A 65 1.55 -0.90 -0.63
CA ASP A 65 0.99 -1.80 0.38
C ASP A 65 -0.23 -2.57 -0.19
N SER A 66 -1.05 -1.92 -1.02
CA SER A 66 -2.18 -2.57 -1.71
C SER A 66 -1.73 -3.64 -2.72
N GLU A 67 -0.60 -3.46 -3.39
CA GLU A 67 -0.06 -4.45 -4.32
C GLU A 67 0.56 -5.64 -3.57
N SER A 68 1.18 -5.38 -2.42
CA SER A 68 1.78 -6.41 -1.58
C SER A 68 0.76 -7.39 -1.01
N VAL A 69 -0.42 -6.90 -0.59
CA VAL A 69 -1.53 -7.73 -0.11
C VAL A 69 -2.05 -8.65 -1.22
N VAL A 70 -2.27 -8.12 -2.42
CA VAL A 70 -2.74 -8.93 -3.56
C VAL A 70 -1.71 -9.98 -3.98
N LYS A 71 -0.42 -9.66 -3.85
CA LYS A 71 0.69 -10.58 -4.16
C LYS A 71 0.84 -11.66 -3.09
N ALA A 72 0.60 -11.32 -1.83
CA ALA A 72 0.51 -12.27 -0.72
C ALA A 72 -0.66 -13.26 -0.93
N ASP A 73 -1.85 -12.77 -1.28
CA ASP A 73 -3.02 -13.60 -1.57
C ASP A 73 -2.77 -14.57 -2.73
N ARG A 74 -1.98 -14.14 -3.73
CA ARG A 74 -1.60 -14.99 -4.86
C ARG A 74 -0.51 -16.02 -4.53
N GLY A 75 0.10 -15.93 -3.35
CA GLY A 75 1.20 -16.82 -2.94
C GLY A 75 2.51 -16.58 -3.69
N GLU A 76 2.67 -15.42 -4.34
CA GLU A 76 3.87 -15.04 -5.11
C GLU A 76 4.95 -14.38 -4.22
N LEU A 77 4.95 -14.68 -2.92
CA LEU A 77 5.98 -14.19 -2.00
C LEU A 77 7.19 -15.10 -2.05
N ASN A 78 8.36 -14.52 -2.36
CA ASN A 78 9.63 -15.22 -2.24
C ASN A 78 9.79 -15.72 -0.79
N ASN A 79 10.05 -17.02 -0.62
CA ASN A 79 10.23 -17.68 0.68
C ASN A 79 8.99 -17.74 1.60
N ALA A 80 7.77 -17.69 1.04
CA ALA A 80 6.52 -17.74 1.81
C ALA A 80 6.49 -18.85 2.89
N LYS A 81 6.98 -20.05 2.57
CA LYS A 81 6.96 -21.19 3.51
C LYS A 81 7.88 -20.98 4.71
N ASP A 82 9.07 -20.44 4.51
CA ASP A 82 10.04 -20.22 5.58
C ASP A 82 9.59 -19.07 6.48
N THR A 83 9.06 -18.00 5.89
CA THR A 83 8.50 -16.87 6.62
C THR A 83 7.28 -17.27 7.45
N ILE A 84 6.35 -18.07 6.90
CA ILE A 84 5.19 -18.57 7.65
C ILE A 84 5.62 -19.46 8.82
N SER A 85 6.61 -20.33 8.63
CA SER A 85 7.13 -21.19 9.70
C SER A 85 7.75 -20.38 10.84
N GLN A 86 8.50 -19.32 10.53
CA GLN A 86 9.07 -18.42 11.52
C GLN A 86 7.97 -17.65 12.28
N LEU A 87 6.98 -17.10 11.57
CA LEU A 87 5.85 -16.40 12.19
C LEU A 87 5.02 -17.31 13.11
N GLN A 88 4.83 -18.58 12.74
CA GLN A 88 4.17 -19.57 13.60
C GLN A 88 4.97 -19.86 14.86
N LYS A 89 6.30 -19.97 14.76
CA LYS A 89 7.19 -20.15 15.92
C LYS A 89 7.17 -18.93 16.85
N GLU A 90 7.16 -17.73 16.30
CA GLU A 90 7.08 -16.48 17.08
C GLU A 90 5.73 -16.35 17.78
N SER A 91 4.63 -16.68 17.10
CA SER A 91 3.28 -16.69 17.66
C SER A 91 3.17 -17.70 18.81
N ALA A 92 3.73 -18.91 18.65
CA ALA A 92 3.78 -19.90 19.71
C ALA A 92 4.59 -19.43 20.92
N LYS A 93 5.73 -18.77 20.71
CA LYS A 93 6.53 -18.17 21.80
C LYS A 93 5.80 -17.03 22.50
N ALA A 94 5.09 -16.17 21.77
CA ALA A 94 4.30 -15.09 22.34
C ALA A 94 3.15 -15.64 23.21
N ALA A 95 2.43 -16.64 22.73
CA ALA A 95 1.38 -17.31 23.50
C ALA A 95 1.93 -18.02 24.74
N GLN A 96 3.14 -18.58 24.68
CA GLN A 96 3.80 -19.17 25.84
C GLN A 96 4.17 -18.12 26.89
N ARG A 97 4.74 -16.98 26.47
CA ARG A 97 5.06 -15.86 27.36
C ARG A 97 3.82 -15.26 28.03
N GLU A 98 2.69 -15.22 27.34
CA GLU A 98 1.42 -14.74 27.90
C GLU A 98 0.87 -15.70 28.98
N LYS A 99 1.09 -17.01 28.80
CA LYS A 99 0.74 -18.04 29.80
C LYS A 99 1.66 -18.03 31.00
N ASP A 100 2.96 -17.84 30.79
CA ASP A 100 3.98 -17.84 31.85
C ASP A 100 4.02 -16.51 32.63
N GLY A 101 3.48 -15.43 32.06
CA GLY A 101 3.35 -14.11 32.69
C GLY A 101 2.05 -13.87 33.46
N LYS A 102 1.25 -14.92 33.69
CA LYS A 102 0.03 -14.90 34.50
C LYS A 102 0.23 -15.63 35.83
#